data_AF-A0A0A8L774-F1
#
_entry.id   AF-A0A0A8L774-F1
#
_cell.length_a   1.000
_cell.length_b   1.000
_cell.length_c   1.000
_cell.angle_alpha   90.00
_cell.angle_beta   90.00
_cell.angle_gamma   90.00
#
_symmetry.space_group_name_H-M   'P 1'
#
loop_
_entity.id
_entity.type
_entity.pdbx_description
1 polymer ?
#
loop_
_entity_poly.entity_id
_entity_poly.type
_entity_poly.pdbx_seq_one_letter_code
_entity_poly.pdbx_strand_id
1 'polypeptide(L)'
;MSLVSAAYYSDSEEGDSESDRELIEDKVQNHISSLPDLPDKIINRFNKPPVLDHLNDRMYRSPVSKTTCFMFFQVRLDSKQYQLLDIVLNDVNSVMNAYKLKNFEPLHRGKLGTIKPLHVSLTSSLNFANRADLNASIAQIKKDIAALKVKSIPISLSGNWCLYENFDASLSFLTLNLAQPSRRQLEPVLDAIKKTYRQLSARRL
;
A
#
# COMPACT_ATOMS: atom_id res chain seq x y z
N MET A 1 -15.98 0.18 -26.17
CA MET A 1 -15.58 0.56 -24.81
C MET A 1 -15.76 2.06 -24.68
N SER A 2 -16.58 2.48 -23.72
CA SER A 2 -17.01 3.87 -23.52
C SER A 2 -15.88 4.70 -22.95
N LEU A 3 -15.43 5.73 -23.68
CA LEU A 3 -14.48 6.72 -23.16
C LEU A 3 -15.26 7.79 -22.40
N VAL A 4 -15.01 7.87 -21.10
CA VAL A 4 -15.54 8.91 -20.22
C VAL A 4 -14.73 10.18 -20.49
N SER A 5 -15.36 11.18 -21.10
CA SER A 5 -14.77 12.52 -21.29
C SER A 5 -14.82 13.26 -19.95
N ALA A 6 -13.66 13.63 -19.42
CA ALA A 6 -13.53 14.54 -18.29
C ALA A 6 -13.56 15.98 -18.82
N ALA A 7 -14.71 16.63 -18.70
CA ALA A 7 -14.83 18.06 -18.94
C ALA A 7 -14.17 18.81 -17.77
N TYR A 8 -13.05 19.48 -18.04
CA TYR A 8 -12.51 20.52 -17.20
C TYR A 8 -13.43 21.74 -17.30
N TYR A 9 -14.26 21.97 -16.27
CA TYR A 9 -14.88 23.27 -16.07
C TYR A 9 -13.95 24.10 -15.17
N SER A 10 -13.24 25.01 -15.81
CA SER A 10 -12.61 26.15 -15.18
C SER A 10 -13.45 27.35 -15.55
N ASP A 11 -14.18 27.94 -14.60
CA ASP A 11 -14.50 29.36 -14.71
C ASP A 11 -14.86 29.95 -13.34
N SER A 12 -13.96 30.83 -12.89
CA SER A 12 -14.23 32.26 -12.66
C SER A 12 -15.59 32.64 -12.08
N GLU A 13 -15.53 33.21 -10.88
CA GLU A 13 -16.58 34.05 -10.31
C GLU A 13 -16.85 35.26 -11.20
N GLU A 14 -18.11 35.52 -11.55
CA GLU A 14 -18.74 36.84 -11.44
C GLU A 14 -20.26 36.73 -11.67
N GLY A 15 -20.99 37.58 -10.96
CA GLY A 15 -22.42 37.47 -10.73
C GLY A 15 -23.30 38.19 -11.75
N ASP A 16 -24.59 37.90 -11.59
CA ASP A 16 -25.78 38.62 -12.06
C ASP A 16 -26.00 38.79 -13.57
N SER A 17 -26.93 38.00 -14.11
CA SER A 17 -28.15 38.53 -14.76
C SER A 17 -29.10 37.38 -15.13
N GLU A 18 -30.23 37.30 -14.42
CA GLU A 18 -31.39 36.50 -14.80
C GLU A 18 -32.13 37.14 -15.97
N SER A 19 -31.94 36.64 -17.19
CA SER A 19 -32.91 36.69 -18.29
C SER A 19 -32.38 35.85 -19.44
N ASP A 20 -33.26 35.11 -20.12
CA ASP A 20 -33.01 34.34 -21.35
C ASP A 20 -32.61 32.86 -21.17
N ARG A 21 -33.37 32.13 -20.35
CA ARG A 21 -33.31 30.67 -20.21
C ARG A 21 -34.17 29.86 -21.19
N GLU A 22 -34.73 30.47 -22.22
CA GLU A 22 -35.43 29.76 -23.30
C GLU A 22 -34.95 30.31 -24.63
N LEU A 23 -34.10 29.56 -25.35
CA LEU A 23 -33.78 29.64 -26.81
C LEU A 23 -32.38 29.07 -27.19
N ILE A 24 -31.83 28.11 -26.44
CA ILE A 24 -30.58 27.40 -26.85
C ILE A 24 -30.76 25.88 -26.70
N GLU A 25 -31.84 25.31 -27.23
CA GLU A 25 -31.96 23.84 -27.37
C GLU A 25 -32.12 23.33 -28.82
N ASP A 26 -32.29 24.21 -29.82
CA ASP A 26 -32.59 23.77 -31.19
C ASP A 26 -31.53 24.08 -32.26
N LYS A 27 -30.27 24.38 -31.89
CA LYS A 27 -29.16 24.64 -32.85
C LYS A 27 -27.81 24.01 -32.50
N VAL A 28 -27.78 22.90 -31.75
CA VAL A 28 -26.55 22.09 -31.52
C VAL A 28 -26.64 20.73 -32.22
N GLN A 29 -27.30 20.70 -33.37
CA GLN A 29 -27.24 19.58 -34.30
C GLN A 29 -26.72 20.09 -35.64
N ASN A 30 -25.60 19.51 -36.07
CA ASN A 30 -24.96 19.64 -37.39
C ASN A 30 -23.81 20.65 -37.55
N HIS A 31 -22.87 20.74 -36.60
CA HIS A 31 -21.47 21.08 -36.92
C HIS A 31 -20.49 20.66 -35.81
N ILE A 32 -20.43 19.37 -35.48
CA ILE A 32 -19.17 18.80 -35.01
C ILE A 32 -18.40 18.45 -36.28
N SER A 33 -17.69 19.43 -36.82
CA SER A 33 -16.64 19.17 -37.80
C SER A 33 -15.70 18.15 -37.16
N SER A 34 -15.73 16.91 -37.64
CA SER A 34 -14.85 15.85 -37.21
C SER A 34 -13.42 16.36 -37.34
N LEU A 35 -12.75 16.54 -36.20
CA LEU A 35 -11.33 16.83 -36.20
C LEU A 35 -10.63 15.75 -37.06
N PRO A 36 -9.69 16.11 -37.93
CA PRO A 36 -8.98 15.13 -38.72
C PRO A 36 -8.29 14.14 -37.79
N ASP A 37 -8.41 12.84 -38.10
CA ASP A 37 -7.78 11.79 -37.33
C ASP A 37 -6.28 12.08 -37.21
N LEU A 38 -5.80 12.15 -35.96
CA LEU A 38 -4.41 12.42 -35.70
C LEU A 38 -3.58 11.27 -36.31
N PRO A 39 -2.58 11.55 -37.16
CA PRO A 39 -1.77 10.50 -37.74
C PRO A 39 -1.12 9.66 -36.64
N ASP A 40 -1.21 8.34 -36.75
CA ASP A 40 -0.63 7.39 -35.77
C ASP A 40 0.86 7.66 -35.48
N LYS A 41 1.57 8.25 -36.44
CA LYS A 41 2.97 8.69 -36.30
C LYS A 41 3.18 9.73 -35.21
N ILE A 42 2.19 10.58 -34.92
CA ILE A 42 2.23 11.58 -33.84
C ILE A 42 1.94 10.91 -32.50
N ILE A 43 0.89 10.08 -32.44
CA ILE A 43 0.49 9.34 -31.23
C ILE A 43 1.67 8.48 -30.73
N ASN A 44 2.30 7.72 -31.62
CA ASN A 44 3.41 6.83 -31.28
C ASN A 44 4.72 7.57 -30.93
N ARG A 45 4.85 8.86 -31.26
CA ARG A 45 6.05 9.67 -30.91
C ARG A 45 5.99 10.18 -29.48
N PHE A 46 4.80 10.54 -29.00
CA PHE A 46 4.58 11.17 -27.70
C PHE A 46 4.02 10.20 -26.64
N ASN A 47 3.25 9.18 -27.03
CA ASN A 47 2.84 8.09 -26.16
C ASN A 47 3.79 6.90 -26.30
N LYS A 48 5.06 7.10 -25.91
CA LYS A 48 5.94 5.96 -25.70
C LYS A 48 5.42 5.21 -24.47
N PRO A 49 5.00 3.94 -24.57
CA PRO A 49 4.67 3.15 -23.40
C PRO A 49 5.90 3.13 -22.48
N PRO A 50 5.72 3.19 -21.14
CA PRO A 50 6.84 3.12 -20.23
C PRO A 50 7.60 1.82 -20.51
N VAL A 51 8.81 1.96 -21.05
CA VAL A 51 9.71 0.83 -21.20
C VAL A 51 10.12 0.45 -19.78
N LEU A 52 9.51 -0.60 -19.25
CA LEU A 52 9.99 -1.28 -18.05
C LEU A 52 11.31 -1.93 -18.41
N ASP A 53 12.37 -1.13 -18.38
CA ASP A 53 13.73 -1.59 -18.65
C ASP A 53 14.07 -2.69 -17.63
N HIS A 54 14.35 -3.89 -18.12
CA HIS A 54 14.79 -5.02 -17.30
C HIS A 54 16.11 -4.73 -16.55
N LEU A 55 16.77 -3.60 -16.85
CA LEU A 55 17.90 -3.07 -16.10
C LEU A 55 17.53 -2.47 -14.73
N ASN A 56 16.24 -2.19 -14.45
CA ASN A 56 15.78 -1.78 -13.11
C ASN A 56 15.84 -2.89 -12.06
N ASP A 57 16.07 -4.16 -12.45
CA ASP A 57 16.32 -5.24 -11.49
C ASP A 57 17.56 -4.99 -10.63
N ARG A 58 18.48 -4.11 -11.06
CA ARG A 58 19.63 -3.70 -10.23
C ARG A 58 19.26 -2.77 -9.09
N MET A 59 18.20 -1.95 -9.22
CA MET A 59 17.73 -1.08 -8.12
C MET A 59 16.96 -1.85 -7.03
N TYR A 60 16.55 -3.10 -7.30
CA TYR A 60 15.90 -3.98 -6.34
C TYR A 60 16.78 -5.14 -5.86
N ARG A 61 18.07 -5.16 -6.20
CA ARG A 61 19.03 -6.05 -5.53
C ARG A 61 19.33 -5.49 -4.14
N SER A 62 18.46 -5.86 -3.20
CA SER A 62 18.70 -5.63 -1.79
C SER A 62 20.11 -6.14 -1.43
N PRO A 63 20.96 -5.31 -0.79
CA PRO A 63 22.22 -5.78 -0.22
C PRO A 63 21.99 -6.69 1.00
N VAL A 64 20.74 -6.79 1.48
CA VAL A 64 20.34 -7.71 2.55
C VAL A 64 20.33 -9.14 1.99
N SER A 65 20.99 -10.04 2.73
CA SER A 65 21.25 -11.43 2.38
C SER A 65 20.15 -12.07 1.52
N LYS A 66 20.55 -12.67 0.39
CA LYS A 66 19.67 -13.47 -0.50
C LYS A 66 19.02 -14.67 0.21
N THR A 67 19.33 -14.86 1.48
CA THR A 67 18.83 -15.92 2.35
C THR A 67 18.01 -15.38 3.53
N THR A 68 17.66 -14.08 3.58
CA THR A 68 16.77 -13.53 4.62
C THR A 68 15.32 -13.46 4.13
N CYS A 69 14.37 -13.78 5.00
CA CYS A 69 12.94 -13.70 4.73
C CYS A 69 12.20 -12.99 5.88
N PHE A 70 11.15 -12.27 5.53
CA PHE A 70 10.24 -11.64 6.47
C PHE A 70 8.81 -11.81 5.97
N MET A 71 7.92 -12.28 6.84
CA MET A 71 6.52 -12.53 6.48
C MET A 71 5.60 -11.54 7.19
N PHE A 72 4.63 -11.01 6.44
CA PHE A 72 3.68 -10.02 6.93
C PHE A 72 2.35 -10.11 6.20
N PHE A 73 1.28 -9.63 6.83
CA PHE A 73 0.05 -9.28 6.13
C PHE A 73 0.13 -7.85 5.64
N GLN A 74 -0.12 -7.64 4.35
CA GLN A 74 -0.24 -6.31 3.77
C GLN A 74 -1.65 -5.77 4.03
N VAL A 75 -1.73 -4.59 4.64
CA VAL A 75 -2.99 -3.89 4.90
C VAL A 75 -3.10 -2.72 3.93
N ARG A 76 -4.01 -2.85 2.96
CA ARG A 76 -4.38 -1.77 2.05
C ARG A 76 -5.58 -1.06 2.62
N LEU A 77 -5.44 0.22 2.89
CA LEU A 77 -6.50 1.03 3.45
C LEU A 77 -7.33 1.64 2.31
N ASP A 78 -8.58 1.97 2.60
CA ASP A 78 -9.39 2.79 1.71
C ASP A 78 -9.09 4.29 1.88
N SER A 79 -9.63 5.12 1.00
CA SER A 79 -9.39 6.57 1.03
C SER A 79 -9.84 7.24 2.33
N LYS A 80 -10.93 6.75 2.96
CA LYS A 80 -11.45 7.31 4.23
C LYS A 80 -10.52 6.96 5.38
N GLN A 81 -10.02 5.72 5.40
CA GLN A 81 -9.06 5.24 6.39
C GLN A 81 -7.73 6.00 6.30
N TYR A 82 -7.25 6.32 5.09
CA TYR A 82 -6.06 7.15 4.93
C TYR A 82 -6.26 8.58 5.47
N GLN A 83 -7.39 9.22 5.15
CA GLN A 83 -7.73 10.54 5.69
C GLN A 83 -7.83 10.53 7.22
N LEU A 84 -8.44 9.49 7.79
CA LEU A 84 -8.53 9.33 9.23
C LEU A 84 -7.15 9.22 9.88
N LEU A 85 -6.23 8.45 9.29
CA LEU A 85 -4.86 8.34 9.79
C LEU A 85 -4.09 9.65 9.70
N ASP A 86 -4.32 10.46 8.67
CA ASP A 86 -3.70 11.79 8.57
C ASP A 86 -4.15 12.71 9.71
N ILE A 87 -5.47 12.75 9.97
CA ILE A 87 -6.05 13.55 11.07
C ILE A 87 -5.45 13.11 12.40
N VAL A 88 -5.52 11.81 12.68
CA VAL A 88 -5.01 11.24 13.93
C VAL A 88 -3.52 11.51 14.11
N LEU A 89 -2.72 11.35 13.06
CA LEU A 89 -1.29 11.61 13.15
C LEU A 89 -0.98 13.11 13.33
N ASN A 90 -1.75 13.99 12.69
CA ASN A 90 -1.62 15.43 12.87
C ASN A 90 -1.92 15.85 14.32
N ASP A 91 -2.96 15.27 14.93
CA ASP A 91 -3.30 15.51 16.33
C ASP A 91 -2.19 15.01 17.27
N VAL A 92 -1.68 13.80 17.04
CA VAL A 92 -0.55 13.26 17.80
C VAL A 92 0.68 14.15 17.66
N ASN A 93 1.04 14.55 16.44
CA ASN A 93 2.22 15.40 16.21
C ASN A 93 2.03 16.82 16.78
N SER A 94 0.82 17.34 16.85
CA SER A 94 0.53 18.60 17.53
C SER A 94 0.86 18.50 19.02
N VAL A 95 0.50 17.39 19.66
CA VAL A 95 0.90 17.09 21.05
C VAL A 95 2.42 16.92 21.17
N MET A 96 3.06 16.16 20.27
CA MET A 96 4.52 15.99 20.29
C MET A 96 5.26 17.32 20.20
N ASN A 97 4.81 18.22 19.32
CA ASN A 97 5.37 19.57 19.17
C ASN A 97 5.19 20.40 20.44
N ALA A 98 4.03 20.33 21.11
CA ALA A 98 3.78 21.05 22.36
C ALA A 98 4.76 20.62 23.48
N TYR A 99 5.16 19.35 23.49
CA TYR A 99 6.17 18.81 24.41
C TYR A 99 7.62 18.88 23.87
N LYS A 100 7.85 19.52 22.72
CA LYS A 100 9.17 19.63 22.05
C LYS A 100 9.80 18.25 21.75
N LEU A 101 8.97 17.25 21.47
CA LEU A 101 9.39 15.92 21.06
C LEU A 101 9.45 15.80 19.53
N LYS A 102 10.09 14.75 19.03
CA LYS A 102 10.15 14.47 17.60
C LYS A 102 8.79 14.01 17.07
N ASN A 103 8.44 14.47 15.88
CA ASN A 103 7.21 14.06 15.19
C ASN A 103 7.33 12.65 14.61
N PHE A 104 6.18 11.98 14.51
CA PHE A 104 6.04 10.72 13.81
C PHE A 104 5.77 10.96 12.33
N GLU A 105 6.54 10.27 11.48
CA GLU A 105 6.34 10.28 10.04
C GLU A 105 5.25 9.26 9.62
N PRO A 106 4.32 9.63 8.73
CA PRO A 106 3.25 8.74 8.28
C PRO A 106 3.80 7.58 7.44
N LEU A 107 3.68 6.34 7.93
CA LEU A 107 4.07 5.15 7.16
C LEU A 107 3.15 4.86 5.97
N HIS A 108 1.93 5.37 6.00
CA HIS A 108 0.94 5.21 4.93
C HIS A 108 1.14 6.18 3.76
N ARG A 109 2.09 7.13 3.85
CA ARG A 109 2.42 8.06 2.76
C ARG A 109 3.88 7.92 2.34
N GLY A 110 4.10 7.92 1.04
CA GLY A 110 5.42 7.91 0.42
C GLY A 110 5.94 9.31 0.15
N LYS A 111 7.15 9.36 -0.43
CA LYS A 111 7.66 10.57 -1.05
C LYS A 111 6.67 10.96 -2.16
N LEU A 112 6.29 12.23 -2.23
CA LEU A 112 5.23 12.79 -3.10
C LEU A 112 3.78 12.42 -2.70
N GLY A 113 3.55 12.01 -1.44
CA GLY A 113 2.18 11.74 -0.96
C GLY A 113 1.56 10.46 -1.53
N THR A 114 2.34 9.64 -2.24
CA THR A 114 1.90 8.35 -2.78
C THR A 114 1.40 7.44 -1.67
N ILE A 115 0.31 6.73 -1.93
CA ILE A 115 -0.29 5.85 -0.94
C ILE A 115 0.60 4.61 -0.75
N LYS A 116 0.91 4.30 0.51
CA LYS A 116 1.63 3.10 0.91
C LYS A 116 0.76 2.18 1.76
N PRO A 117 0.84 0.85 1.55
CA PRO A 117 0.19 -0.10 2.42
C PRO A 117 0.91 -0.16 3.78
N LEU A 118 0.13 -0.40 4.83
CA LEU A 118 0.67 -0.78 6.14
C LEU A 118 0.87 -2.29 6.20
N HIS A 119 1.42 -2.80 7.30
CA HIS A 119 1.58 -4.24 7.48
C HIS A 119 1.43 -4.69 8.93
N VAL A 120 1.16 -6.00 9.07
CA VAL A 120 1.25 -6.73 10.34
C VAL A 120 2.36 -7.76 10.19
N SER A 121 3.45 -7.56 10.92
CA SER A 121 4.58 -8.49 10.96
C SER A 121 4.18 -9.82 11.58
N LEU A 122 4.46 -10.93 10.90
CA LEU A 122 4.19 -12.29 11.38
C LEU A 122 5.45 -12.96 11.92
N THR A 123 6.61 -12.56 11.41
CA THR A 123 7.92 -13.09 11.81
C THR A 123 8.89 -11.97 12.07
N SER A 124 9.93 -12.25 12.85
CA SER A 124 11.18 -11.48 12.75
C SER A 124 11.86 -11.77 11.40
N SER A 125 12.97 -11.09 11.12
CA SER A 125 13.85 -11.44 10.00
C SER A 125 14.43 -12.84 10.20
N LEU A 126 14.03 -13.78 9.35
CA LEU A 126 14.47 -15.17 9.37
C LEU A 126 15.66 -15.35 8.44
N ASN A 127 16.76 -15.91 8.95
CA ASN A 127 17.98 -16.13 8.17
C ASN A 127 18.16 -17.61 7.83
N PHE A 128 18.33 -17.90 6.54
CA PHE A 128 18.54 -19.23 6.00
C PHE A 128 20.00 -19.42 5.59
N ALA A 129 20.48 -20.67 5.61
CA ALA A 129 21.87 -21.00 5.26
C ALA A 129 22.12 -20.78 3.76
N ASN A 130 21.15 -21.11 2.93
CA ASN A 130 21.23 -20.97 1.48
C ASN A 130 19.85 -20.63 0.88
N ARG A 131 19.83 -20.33 -0.42
CA ARG A 131 18.60 -19.95 -1.14
C ARG A 131 17.65 -21.14 -1.37
N ALA A 132 18.18 -22.37 -1.47
CA ALA A 132 17.36 -23.56 -1.66
C ALA A 132 16.53 -23.84 -0.39
N ASP A 133 17.15 -23.75 0.79
CA ASP A 133 16.48 -23.84 2.09
C ASP A 133 15.37 -22.79 2.18
N LEU A 134 15.68 -21.52 1.87
CA LEU A 134 14.71 -20.43 1.89
C LEU A 134 13.49 -20.75 0.99
N ASN A 135 13.74 -21.15 -0.25
CA ASN A 135 12.67 -21.45 -1.21
C ASN A 135 11.82 -22.64 -0.77
N ALA A 136 12.46 -23.72 -0.28
CA ALA A 136 11.76 -24.89 0.23
C ALA A 136 10.89 -24.54 1.45
N SER A 137 11.39 -23.68 2.33
CA SER A 137 10.68 -23.20 3.52
C SER A 137 9.46 -22.38 3.14
N ILE A 138 9.61 -21.44 2.20
CA ILE A 138 8.49 -20.64 1.71
C ILE A 138 7.43 -21.53 1.04
N ALA A 139 7.84 -22.51 0.24
CA ALA A 139 6.92 -23.44 -0.40
C ALA A 139 6.14 -24.28 0.63
N GLN A 140 6.83 -24.77 1.66
CA GLN A 140 6.20 -25.54 2.73
C GLN A 140 5.23 -24.69 3.56
N ILE A 141 5.62 -23.47 3.94
CA ILE A 141 4.73 -22.54 4.67
C ILE A 141 3.49 -22.21 3.84
N LYS A 142 3.64 -21.96 2.53
CA LYS A 142 2.51 -21.74 1.63
C LYS A 142 1.56 -22.93 1.60
N LYS A 143 2.10 -24.16 1.54
CA LYS A 143 1.31 -25.40 1.57
C LYS A 143 0.57 -25.55 2.89
N ASP A 144 1.24 -25.31 4.01
CA ASP A 144 0.66 -25.44 5.34
C ASP A 144 -0.45 -24.40 5.57
N ILE A 145 -0.24 -23.15 5.15
CA ILE A 145 -1.27 -22.10 5.22
C ILE A 145 -2.47 -22.45 4.32
N ALA A 146 -2.24 -22.94 3.10
CA ALA A 146 -3.32 -23.35 2.20
C ALA A 146 -4.15 -24.52 2.78
N ALA A 147 -3.53 -25.40 3.57
CA ALA A 147 -4.21 -26.52 4.21
C ALA A 147 -5.13 -26.09 5.37
N LEU A 148 -4.94 -24.89 5.95
CA LEU A 148 -5.79 -24.38 7.04
C LEU A 148 -7.24 -24.08 6.61
N LYS A 149 -7.55 -24.09 5.31
CA LYS A 149 -8.87 -23.75 4.73
C LYS A 149 -9.40 -22.37 5.15
N VAL A 150 -8.55 -21.49 5.66
CA VAL A 150 -8.88 -20.11 6.00
C VAL A 150 -8.84 -19.27 4.71
N LYS A 151 -9.99 -18.74 4.30
CA LYS A 151 -10.08 -17.89 3.10
C LYS A 151 -9.62 -16.46 3.34
N SER A 152 -9.89 -15.93 4.53
CA SER A 152 -9.58 -14.55 4.92
C SER A 152 -9.44 -14.45 6.42
N ILE A 153 -8.55 -13.58 6.89
CA ILE A 153 -8.39 -13.25 8.31
C ILE A 153 -8.77 -11.78 8.49
N PRO A 154 -9.83 -11.46 9.24
CA PRO A 154 -10.22 -10.09 9.53
C PRO A 154 -9.17 -9.45 10.44
N ILE A 155 -8.65 -8.31 10.00
CA ILE A 155 -7.70 -7.51 10.77
C ILE A 155 -8.47 -6.35 11.40
N SER A 156 -8.49 -6.35 12.73
CA SER A 156 -9.05 -5.28 13.54
C SER A 156 -8.02 -4.84 14.57
N LEU A 157 -8.02 -3.55 14.89
CA LEU A 157 -7.10 -2.92 15.83
C LEU A 157 -7.88 -2.57 17.11
N SER A 158 -7.23 -2.64 18.27
CA SER A 158 -7.86 -2.29 19.55
C SER A 158 -6.84 -1.84 20.58
N GLY A 159 -7.31 -1.10 21.58
CA GLY A 159 -6.52 -0.69 22.74
C GLY A 159 -5.83 0.66 22.54
N ASN A 160 -4.82 0.90 23.37
CA ASN A 160 -4.10 2.17 23.42
C ASN A 160 -2.92 2.21 22.46
N TRP A 161 -2.44 3.42 22.20
CA TRP A 161 -1.18 3.68 21.51
C TRP A 161 -0.02 2.89 22.13
N CYS A 162 0.78 2.27 21.27
CA CYS A 162 1.97 1.53 21.66
C CYS A 162 3.18 2.05 20.90
N LEU A 163 4.31 2.18 21.60
CA LEU A 163 5.59 2.51 21.00
C LEU A 163 6.45 1.25 20.95
N TYR A 164 6.87 0.87 19.75
CA TYR A 164 7.84 -0.21 19.54
C TYR A 164 9.13 0.36 18.98
N GLU A 165 10.24 -0.01 19.59
CA GLU A 165 11.56 0.31 19.06
C GLU A 165 11.99 -0.75 18.04
N ASN A 166 12.80 -0.35 17.06
CA ASN A 166 13.49 -1.30 16.20
C ASN A 166 14.69 -1.94 16.94
N PHE A 167 15.36 -2.88 16.27
CA PHE A 167 16.40 -3.71 16.87
C PHE A 167 17.61 -2.94 17.42
N ASP A 168 17.91 -1.75 16.90
CA ASP A 168 19.03 -0.88 17.33
C ASP A 168 18.56 0.37 18.10
N ALA A 169 17.27 0.46 18.42
CA ALA A 169 16.64 1.60 19.09
C ALA A 169 16.83 2.96 18.39
N SER A 170 17.16 2.97 17.10
CA SER A 170 17.28 4.21 16.32
C SER A 170 15.93 4.80 15.91
N LEU A 171 14.88 3.97 15.87
CA LEU A 171 13.52 4.35 15.47
C LEU A 171 12.49 3.82 16.47
N SER A 172 11.52 4.67 16.79
CA SER A 172 10.32 4.30 17.55
C SER A 172 9.10 4.40 16.65
N PHE A 173 8.29 3.34 16.62
CA PHE A 173 7.07 3.25 15.83
C PHE A 173 5.85 3.45 16.71
N LEU A 174 5.01 4.42 16.34
CA LEU A 174 3.66 4.56 16.88
C LEU A 174 2.75 3.50 16.24
N THR A 175 2.16 2.65 17.07
CA THR A 175 1.41 1.48 16.61
C THR A 175 0.11 1.30 17.40
N LEU A 176 -0.77 0.48 16.82
CA LEU A 176 -1.95 -0.04 17.49
C LEU A 176 -1.87 -1.57 17.54
N ASN A 177 -2.35 -2.12 18.64
CA ASN A 177 -2.40 -3.55 18.83
C ASN A 177 -3.50 -4.19 17.99
N LEU A 178 -3.22 -5.37 17.43
CA LEU A 178 -4.28 -6.22 16.90
C LEU A 178 -5.28 -6.58 18.01
N ALA A 179 -6.57 -6.55 17.66
CA ALA A 179 -7.62 -7.01 18.56
C ALA A 179 -7.52 -8.51 18.84
N GLN A 180 -7.97 -8.92 20.02
CA GLN A 180 -7.91 -10.32 20.45
C GLN A 180 -8.57 -11.29 19.46
N PRO A 181 -9.74 -10.99 18.84
CA PRO A 181 -10.32 -11.85 17.82
C PRO A 181 -9.40 -12.06 16.60
N SER A 182 -8.78 -10.98 16.11
CA SER A 182 -7.81 -11.07 15.00
C SER A 182 -6.59 -11.89 15.38
N ARG A 183 -6.04 -11.70 16.59
CA ARG A 183 -4.90 -12.49 17.10
C ARG A 183 -5.20 -14.00 17.14
N ARG A 184 -6.38 -14.39 17.64
CA ARG A 184 -6.80 -15.80 17.70
C ARG A 184 -6.92 -16.42 16.31
N GLN A 185 -7.43 -15.67 15.33
CA GLN A 185 -7.55 -16.17 13.95
C GLN A 185 -6.20 -16.25 13.22
N LEU A 186 -5.21 -15.47 13.66
CA LEU A 186 -3.83 -15.49 13.15
C LEU A 186 -3.01 -16.65 13.73
N GLU A 187 -3.37 -17.16 14.90
CA GLU A 187 -2.60 -18.17 15.64
C GLU A 187 -2.27 -19.43 14.81
N PRO A 188 -3.21 -20.03 14.06
CA PRO A 188 -2.90 -21.19 13.21
C PRO A 188 -1.86 -20.89 12.13
N VAL A 189 -1.86 -19.67 11.59
CA VAL A 189 -0.88 -19.23 10.59
C VAL A 189 0.50 -19.09 11.25
N LEU A 190 0.55 -18.47 12.44
CA LEU A 190 1.79 -18.33 13.19
C LEU A 190 2.38 -19.69 13.58
N ASP A 191 1.54 -20.66 13.95
CA ASP A 191 1.96 -22.00 14.31
C ASP A 191 2.47 -22.79 13.12
N ALA A 192 1.84 -22.66 11.94
CA ALA A 192 2.35 -23.23 10.70
C ALA A 192 3.76 -22.69 10.38
N ILE A 193 3.95 -21.37 10.48
CA ILE A 193 5.25 -20.74 10.24
C ILE A 193 6.30 -21.23 11.26
N LYS A 194 5.98 -21.26 12.55
CA LYS A 194 6.88 -21.73 13.61
C LYS A 194 7.27 -23.19 13.42
N LYS A 195 6.31 -24.04 13.04
CA LYS A 195 6.55 -25.48 12.81
C LYS A 195 7.55 -25.69 11.69
N THR A 196 7.35 -25.06 10.53
CA THR A 196 8.29 -25.18 9.40
C THR A 196 9.67 -24.67 9.77
N TYR A 197 9.75 -23.53 10.46
CA TYR A 197 11.03 -22.95 10.87
C TYR A 197 11.81 -23.88 11.82
N ARG A 198 11.15 -24.45 12.84
CA ARG A 198 11.78 -25.38 13.80
C ARG A 198 12.32 -26.64 13.13
N GLN A 199 11.58 -27.21 12.18
CA GLN A 199 12.01 -28.41 11.45
C GLN A 199 13.32 -28.19 10.67
N LEU A 200 13.57 -26.97 10.22
CA LEU A 200 14.79 -26.61 9.50
C LEU A 200 15.95 -26.34 10.45
N SER A 201 15.70 -25.70 11.60
CA SER A 201 16.71 -25.54 12.64
C SER A 201 17.18 -26.89 13.19
N ALA A 202 16.27 -27.87 13.34
CA ALA A 202 16.61 -29.20 13.83
C ALA A 202 17.43 -30.05 12.85
N ARG A 203 17.33 -29.79 11.53
CA ARG A 203 18.16 -30.45 10.50
C ARG A 203 19.60 -29.91 10.43
N ARG A 204 19.93 -28.89 11.22
CA ARG A 204 21.27 -28.27 11.28
C ARG A 204 22.12 -28.76 12.46
N LEU A 205 21.58 -29.64 13.31
CA LEU A 205 22.29 -30.37 14.37
C LEU A 205 22.50 -31.81 13.90
#